data_AF-A7N524-F1
#
_entry.id   AF-A7N524-F1
#
_cell.length_a   1.000
_cell.length_b   1.000
_cell.length_c   1.000
_cell.angle_alpha   90.00
_cell.angle_beta   90.00
_cell.angle_gamma   90.00
#
_symmetry.space_group_name_H-M   'P 1'
#
loop_
_entity.id
_entity.type
_entity.pdbx_description
1 polymer ?
#
loop_
_entity_poly.entity_id
_entity_poly.type
_entity_poly.pdbx_seq_one_letter_code
_entity_poly.pdbx_strand_id
1 'polypeptide(L)' 'MFHESFRTLFWREFKSIKQGADYFHVTKPTVVRWLDGTMPVNPMAEKLLLIKSLA' A
#
# COMPACT_ATOMS: atom_id res chain seq x y z
N MET A 1 -7.08 5.24 -11.73
CA MET A 1 -7.23 3.80 -12.06
C MET A 1 -6.29 2.91 -11.23
N PHE A 2 -4.98 3.19 -11.12
CA PHE A 2 -4.05 2.39 -10.27
C PHE A 2 -4.33 2.46 -8.75
N HIS A 3 -4.92 3.57 -8.28
CA HIS A 3 -5.22 3.80 -6.87
C HIS A 3 -6.19 2.79 -6.25
N GLU A 4 -7.28 2.44 -6.94
CA GLU A 4 -8.28 1.52 -6.41
C GLU A 4 -7.75 0.09 -6.30
N SER A 5 -6.95 -0.35 -7.28
CA SER A 5 -6.30 -1.67 -7.25
C SER A 5 -5.32 -1.79 -6.08
N PHE A 6 -4.45 -0.79 -5.90
CA PHE A 6 -3.52 -0.76 -4.76
C PHE A 6 -4.27 -0.74 -3.43
N ARG A 7 -5.30 0.11 -3.30
CA ARG A 7 -6.10 0.22 -2.08
C ARG A 7 -6.82 -1.09 -1.75
N THR A 8 -7.41 -1.74 -2.74
CA THR A 8 -8.11 -3.02 -2.57
C THR A 8 -7.14 -4.11 -2.10
N LEU A 9 -5.99 -4.21 -2.77
CA LEU A 9 -4.97 -5.20 -2.43
C LEU A 9 -4.37 -4.91 -1.05
N PHE A 10 -4.16 -3.64 -0.71
CA PHE A 10 -3.64 -3.23 0.59
C PHE A 10 -4.53 -3.73 1.73
N TRP A 11 -5.84 -3.51 1.62
CA TRP A 11 -6.79 -3.92 2.66
C TRP A 11 -7.06 -5.43 2.68
N ARG A 12 -6.75 -6.14 1.60
CA ARG A 12 -6.74 -7.61 1.60
C ARG A 12 -5.54 -8.17 2.37
N GLU A 13 -4.37 -7.55 2.19
CA GLU A 13 -3.10 -8.07 2.69
C GLU A 13 -2.72 -7.57 4.10
N PHE A 14 -3.28 -6.44 4.54
CA PHE A 14 -2.98 -5.83 5.83
C PHE A 14 -4.24 -5.52 6.63
N LYS A 15 -4.18 -5.76 7.94
CA LYS A 15 -5.27 -5.46 8.88
C LYS A 15 -5.25 -4.03 9.40
N SER A 16 -4.17 -3.28 9.15
CA SER A 16 -4.04 -1.89 9.58
C SER A 16 -3.02 -1.12 8.75
N ILE A 17 -3.16 0.20 8.74
CA ILE A 17 -2.18 1.13 8.11
C ILE A 17 -0.78 0.94 8.72
N LYS A 18 -0.70 0.63 10.02
CA LYS A 18 0.59 0.37 10.69
C LYS A 18 1.31 -0.83 10.06
N GLN A 19 0.61 -1.95 9.86
CA GLN A 19 1.23 -3.15 9.27
C GLN A 19 1.76 -2.89 7.88
N GLY A 20 1.01 -2.18 7.04
CA GLY A 20 1.47 -1.79 5.72
C GLY A 20 2.66 -0.84 5.77
N ALA A 21 2.63 0.17 6.65
CA ALA A 21 3.74 1.10 6.84
C ALA A 21 5.03 0.40 7.29
N ASP A 22 4.91 -0.53 8.24
CA ASP A 22 6.03 -1.35 8.72
C ASP A 22 6.60 -2.22 7.58
N TYR A 23 5.74 -2.85 6.77
CA TYR A 23 6.14 -3.69 5.63
C TYR A 23 6.86 -2.90 4.52
N PHE A 24 6.38 -1.70 4.20
CA PHE A 24 6.99 -0.84 3.17
C PHE A 24 8.16 0.01 3.70
N HIS A 25 8.48 -0.06 4.99
CA HIS A 25 9.47 0.80 5.64
C HIS A 25 9.23 2.30 5.43
N VAL A 26 7.95 2.72 5.50
CA VAL A 26 7.54 4.13 5.39
C VAL A 26 6.72 4.57 6.59
N THR A 27 6.39 5.86 6.67
CA THR A 27 5.53 6.38 7.74
C THR A 27 4.05 6.08 7.49
N LYS A 28 3.23 6.00 8.55
CA LYS A 28 1.76 5.83 8.40
C LYS A 28 1.13 6.94 7.53
N PRO A 29 1.48 8.23 7.67
CA PRO A 29 0.95 9.28 6.80
C PRO A 29 1.26 9.04 5.31
N THR A 30 2.43 8.49 4.97
CA THR A 30 2.77 8.11 3.58
C THR A 30 1.75 7.12 3.02
N VAL A 31 1.43 6.07 3.79
CA VAL A 31 0.44 5.07 3.38
C VAL A 31 -0.96 5.67 3.29
N VAL A 32 -1.36 6.55 4.21
CA VAL A 32 -2.64 7.27 4.13
C VAL A 32 -2.74 8.04 2.82
N ARG A 33 -1.70 8.80 2.46
CA ARG A 33 -1.65 9.59 1.22
C ARG A 33 -1.71 8.74 -0.05
N TRP A 34 -1.14 7.54 0.00
CA TRP A 34 -1.29 6.55 -1.07
C TRP A 34 -2.72 6.02 -1.15
N LEU A 35 -3.37 5.73 -0.02
CA LEU A 35 -4.72 5.16 0.04
C LEU A 35 -5.84 6.17 -0.21
N ASP A 36 -5.60 7.46 -0.01
CA ASP A 36 -6.56 8.55 -0.31
C ASP A 36 -6.30 9.21 -1.68
N GLY A 37 -5.14 8.95 -2.29
CA GLY A 37 -4.79 9.41 -3.63
C GLY A 37 -4.21 10.83 -3.67
N THR A 38 -3.94 11.44 -2.52
CA THR A 38 -3.24 12.74 -2.42
C THR A 38 -1.79 12.66 -2.90
N MET A 39 -1.20 11.47 -2.92
CA MET A 39 0.14 11.22 -3.46
C MET A 39 0.17 9.91 -4.26
N PRO A 40 0.86 9.85 -5.40
CA PRO A 40 1.03 8.60 -6.12
C PRO A 40 1.74 7.55 -5.26
N VAL A 41 1.33 6.30 -5.44
CA VAL A 41 1.97 5.16 -4.79
C VAL A 41 3.39 5.02 -5.30
N ASN A 42 4.34 4.70 -4.42
CA ASN A 42 5.69 4.38 -4.86
C ASN A 42 5.65 3.09 -5.73
N PRO A 43 6.22 3.08 -6.95
CA PRO A 43 6.19 1.90 -7.82
C PRO A 43 6.77 0.62 -7.18
N MET A 44 7.76 0.76 -6.28
CA MET A 44 8.30 -0.36 -5.51
C MET A 44 7.28 -0.91 -4.51
N ALA A 45 6.49 -0.03 -3.87
CA ALA A 45 5.44 -0.46 -2.95
C ALA A 45 4.32 -1.23 -3.69
N GLU A 46 3.96 -0.79 -4.90
CA GLU A 46 3.03 -1.55 -5.76
C GLU A 46 3.60 -2.95 -6.09
N LYS A 47 4.88 -3.02 -6.48
CA LYS A 47 5.54 -4.29 -6.79
C LYS A 47 5.64 -5.22 -5.58
N LEU A 48 6.04 -4.70 -4.42
CA LEU A 48 6.13 -5.47 -3.19
C LEU A 48 4.76 -6.01 -2.76
N LEU A 49 3.71 -5.19 -2.87
CA LEU A 49 2.36 -5.61 -2.55
C LEU A 49 1.88 -6.74 -3.47
N LEU A 50 2.14 -6.63 -4.78
CA LEU A 50 1.84 -7.70 -5.73
C LEU A 50 2.56 -9.01 -5.37
N ILE A 51 3.85 -8.95 -5.06
CA ILE A 51 4.63 -10.13 -4.64
C ILE A 51 4.05 -10.76 -3.38
N LYS A 52 3.75 -9.94 -2.35
CA LYS A 52 3.11 -10.42 -1.11
C LYS A 52 1.78 -11.13 -1.40
N SER A 53 1.02 -10.60 -2.34
CA SER A 53 -0.33 -11.06 -2.66
C SER A 53 -0.40 -12.40 -3.40
N LEU A 54 0.75 -12.89 -3.89
CA LEU A 54 0.92 -14.15 -4.61
C LEU A 54 1.61 -15.24 -3.76
N ALA A 55 2.07 -14.87 -2.56
CA ALA A 55 2.76 -15.76 -1.62
C ALA A 55 1.77 -16.34 -0.60
#